data_AF-A0A2H3D9W4-F1
#
_entry.id   AF-A0A2H3D9W4-F1
#
_cell.length_a   1.000
_cell.length_b   1.000
_cell.length_c   1.000
_cell.angle_alpha   90.00
_cell.angle_beta   90.00
_cell.angle_gamma   90.00
#
_symmetry.space_group_name_H-M   'P 1'
#
loop_
_entity.id
_entity.type
_entity.pdbx_description
1 polymer ?
#
loop_
_entity_poly.entity_id
_entity_poly.type
_entity_poly.pdbx_seq_one_letter_code
_entity_poly.pdbx_strand_id
1 'polypeptide(L)'
;AYDNTMERINHQGKHKSALAICIFGWLVFARRSLIVLELQHALAVELGMTTLNSDNLCSEDLLGNVCGGLVVIDQTERHREPIVRFVHRYLNYTTQEYFMSQKDKFFPHFQKTIMCTCLTYLLFN
;
A
#
# COMPACT_ATOMS: atom_id res chain seq x y z
N ALA A 1 -8.46 17.53 6.90
CA ALA A 1 -9.07 16.18 7.02
C ALA A 1 -8.03 15.09 6.83
N TYR A 2 -7.34 15.03 5.69
CA TYR A 2 -6.26 14.07 5.46
C TYR A 2 -5.09 14.22 6.45
N ASP A 3 -4.67 15.45 6.78
CA ASP A 3 -3.61 15.67 7.76
C ASP A 3 -3.95 15.10 9.14
N ASN A 4 -5.18 15.28 9.62
CA ASN A 4 -5.66 14.70 10.88
C ASN A 4 -5.66 13.15 10.84
N THR A 5 -6.02 12.56 9.69
CA THR A 5 -5.94 11.11 9.52
C THR A 5 -4.48 10.63 9.49
N MET A 6 -3.59 11.37 8.82
CA MET A 6 -2.15 11.10 8.83
C MET A 6 -1.54 11.23 10.23
N GLU A 7 -1.97 12.21 11.03
CA GLU A 7 -1.57 12.30 12.44
C GLU A 7 -1.99 11.06 13.21
N ARG A 8 -3.23 10.60 13.08
CA ARG A 8 -3.70 9.35 13.73
C ARG A 8 -2.86 8.13 13.30
N ILE A 9 -2.55 8.02 12.00
CA ILE A 9 -1.69 6.96 11.45
C ILE A 9 -0.24 7.09 11.93
N ASN A 10 0.24 8.27 12.28
CA ASN A 10 1.57 8.44 12.88
C ASN A 10 1.59 8.08 14.37
N HIS A 11 0.45 8.12 15.07
CA HIS A 11 0.35 7.81 16.51
C HIS A 11 0.08 6.33 16.83
N GLN A 12 -0.26 5.48 15.85
CA GLN A 12 -0.49 4.03 16.06
C GLN A 12 0.78 3.18 16.26
N GLY A 13 1.95 3.82 16.34
CA GLY A 13 3.25 3.18 16.60
C GLY A 13 4.09 2.95 15.34
N LYS A 14 5.42 3.07 15.50
CA LYS A 14 6.40 3.18 14.39
C LYS A 14 6.23 2.11 13.30
N HIS A 15 6.03 0.85 13.68
CA HIS A 15 5.86 -0.25 12.72
C HIS A 15 4.58 -0.12 11.89
N LYS A 16 3.44 0.12 12.56
CA LYS A 16 2.14 0.28 11.89
C LYS A 16 2.12 1.53 11.02
N SER A 17 2.71 2.63 11.47
CA SER A 17 2.87 3.85 10.67
C SER A 17 3.70 3.60 9.42
N ALA A 18 4.86 2.93 9.54
CA ALA A 18 5.70 2.60 8.39
C ALA A 18 4.97 1.68 7.39
N LEU A 19 4.21 0.69 7.87
CA LEU A 19 3.40 -0.18 7.02
C LEU A 19 2.32 0.60 6.28
N ALA A 20 1.60 1.50 6.95
CA ALA A 20 0.58 2.34 6.32
C ALA A 20 1.18 3.24 5.21
N ILE A 21 2.33 3.87 5.48
CA ILE A 21 3.06 4.65 4.46
C ILE A 21 3.50 3.75 3.30
N CYS A 22 3.98 2.54 3.57
CA CYS A 22 4.35 1.60 2.50
C CYS A 22 3.14 1.25 1.61
N ILE A 23 1.98 0.94 2.21
CA ILE A 23 0.73 0.68 1.50
C ILE A 23 0.34 1.88 0.63
N PHE A 24 0.40 3.10 1.17
CA PHE A 24 0.08 4.30 0.42
C PHE A 24 1.03 4.49 -0.76
N GLY A 25 2.33 4.25 -0.59
CA GLY A 25 3.29 4.30 -1.68
C GLY A 25 2.92 3.34 -2.81
N TRP A 26 2.57 2.08 -2.49
CA TRP A 26 2.16 1.10 -3.51
C TRP A 26 0.93 1.56 -4.27
N LEU A 27 -0.09 2.10 -3.58
CA LEU A 27 -1.31 2.58 -4.22
C LEU A 27 -1.10 3.86 -5.05
N VAL A 28 -0.21 4.76 -4.62
CA VAL A 28 0.07 6.03 -5.30
C VAL A 28 0.89 5.85 -6.57
N PHE A 29 1.91 4.97 -6.52
CA PHE A 29 2.87 4.79 -7.61
C PHE A 29 2.51 3.64 -8.56
N ALA A 30 1.57 2.77 -8.20
CA ALA A 30 1.08 1.73 -9.11
C ALA A 30 0.37 2.35 -10.32
N ARG A 31 0.67 1.84 -11.52
CA ARG A 31 0.05 2.30 -12.78
C ARG A 31 -1.41 1.88 -12.93
N ARG A 32 -1.81 0.83 -12.23
CA ARG A 32 -3.17 0.29 -12.19
C ARG A 32 -3.54 -0.04 -10.75
N SER A 33 -4.84 -0.26 -10.50
CA SER A 33 -5.28 -0.84 -9.24
C SER A 33 -4.61 -2.19 -9.00
N LEU A 34 -4.15 -2.41 -7.76
CA LEU A 34 -3.56 -3.67 -7.31
C LEU A 34 -4.68 -4.57 -6.78
N ILE A 35 -4.61 -5.85 -7.07
CA ILE A 35 -5.42 -6.85 -6.35
C ILE A 35 -4.87 -7.00 -4.92
N VAL A 36 -5.70 -7.45 -3.99
CA VAL A 36 -5.29 -7.68 -2.59
C VAL A 36 -4.03 -8.55 -2.52
N LEU A 37 -4.01 -9.66 -3.25
CA LEU A 37 -2.90 -10.61 -3.24
C LEU A 37 -1.58 -9.99 -3.73
N GLU A 38 -1.62 -9.17 -4.78
CA GLU A 38 -0.45 -8.44 -5.28
C GLU A 38 0.14 -7.52 -4.21
N LEU A 39 -0.72 -6.79 -3.50
CA LEU A 39 -0.27 -5.91 -2.43
C LEU A 39 0.29 -6.71 -1.24
N GLN A 40 -0.36 -7.79 -0.84
CA GLN A 40 0.12 -8.64 0.26
C GLN A 40 1.50 -9.22 -0.05
N HIS A 41 1.70 -9.72 -1.27
CA HIS A 41 2.99 -10.24 -1.72
C HIS A 41 4.04 -9.13 -1.74
N ALA A 42 3.71 -7.97 -2.30
CA ALA A 42 4.61 -6.83 -2.34
C ALA A 42 5.06 -6.34 -0.95
N LEU A 43 4.19 -6.46 0.07
CA LEU A 43 4.50 -6.10 1.46
C LEU A 43 5.29 -7.19 2.20
N ALA A 44 5.15 -8.46 1.79
CA ALA A 44 5.81 -9.61 2.41
C ALA A 44 7.20 -9.91 1.84
N VAL A 45 7.58 -9.28 0.72
CA VAL A 45 8.91 -9.43 0.12
C VAL A 45 9.98 -8.76 0.98
N GLU A 46 10.95 -9.57 1.42
CA GLU A 46 12.16 -9.11 2.09
C GLU A 46 13.36 -9.18 1.13
N LEU A 47 14.11 -8.08 1.02
CA LEU A 47 15.27 -8.03 0.13
C LEU A 47 16.35 -9.01 0.58
N GLY A 48 16.84 -9.82 -0.37
CA GLY A 48 17.86 -10.85 -0.12
C GLY A 48 17.28 -12.23 0.18
N MET A 49 15.96 -12.34 0.35
CA MET A 49 15.29 -13.65 0.43
C MET A 49 15.06 -14.25 -0.96
N THR A 50 14.82 -15.56 -1.00
CA THR A 50 14.57 -16.33 -2.23
C THR A 50 13.17 -16.98 -2.26
N THR A 51 12.37 -16.78 -1.21
CA THR A 51 10.99 -17.29 -1.12
C THR A 51 10.13 -16.32 -0.33
N LEU A 52 8.82 -16.39 -0.55
CA LEU A 52 7.84 -15.62 0.22
C LEU A 52 7.53 -16.35 1.53
N ASN A 53 7.66 -15.65 2.66
CA ASN A 53 7.17 -16.17 3.92
C ASN A 53 5.67 -15.87 4.06
N SER A 54 4.84 -16.92 4.11
CA SER A 54 3.39 -16.78 4.28
C SER A 54 3.01 -16.08 5.58
N ASP A 55 3.85 -16.19 6.61
CA ASP A 55 3.61 -15.55 7.91
C ASP A 55 3.78 -14.03 7.86
N ASN A 56 4.44 -13.51 6.81
CA ASN A 56 4.61 -12.09 6.57
C ASN A 56 3.46 -11.47 5.74
N LEU A 57 2.51 -12.29 5.27
CA LEU A 57 1.36 -11.79 4.51
C LEU A 57 0.43 -10.99 5.41
N CYS A 58 0.28 -9.70 5.12
CA CYS A 58 -0.64 -8.83 5.84
C CYS A 58 -2.10 -9.26 5.60
N SER A 59 -2.90 -9.45 6.66
CA SER A 59 -4.33 -9.73 6.48
C SER A 59 -5.09 -8.53 5.89
N GLU A 60 -6.22 -8.80 5.24
CA GLU A 60 -7.10 -7.76 4.70
C GLU A 60 -7.58 -6.77 5.77
N ASP A 61 -7.96 -7.28 6.95
CA ASP A 61 -8.34 -6.47 8.10
C ASP A 61 -7.21 -5.55 8.55
N LEU A 62 -5.97 -6.04 8.51
CA LEU A 62 -4.80 -5.25 8.88
C LEU A 62 -4.59 -4.10 7.89
N LEU A 63 -4.73 -4.35 6.57
CA LEU A 63 -4.59 -3.32 5.53
C LEU A 63 -5.55 -2.15 5.76
N GLY A 64 -6.82 -2.44 6.09
CA GLY A 64 -7.81 -1.40 6.39
C GLY A 64 -7.51 -0.66 7.71
N ASN A 65 -7.16 -1.40 8.76
CA ASN A 65 -6.95 -0.85 10.11
C ASN A 65 -5.75 0.09 10.17
N VAL A 66 -4.58 -0.33 9.66
CA VAL A 66 -3.36 0.49 9.72
C VAL A 66 -3.45 1.75 8.85
N CYS A 67 -4.28 1.73 7.81
CA CYS A 67 -4.48 2.86 6.92
C CYS A 67 -5.51 3.88 7.43
N GLY A 68 -6.02 3.72 8.66
CA GLY A 68 -6.95 4.68 9.27
C GLY A 68 -8.25 4.86 8.49
N GLY A 69 -8.66 3.83 7.74
CA GLY A 69 -9.83 3.87 6.87
C GLY A 69 -9.65 4.65 5.57
N LEU A 70 -8.43 5.07 5.20
CA LEU A 70 -8.17 5.71 3.90
C LEU A 70 -8.18 4.73 2.74
N VAL A 71 -8.02 3.44 3.03
CA VAL A 71 -7.96 2.34 2.07
C VAL A 71 -9.15 1.43 2.27
N VAL A 72 -9.73 1.00 1.15
CA VAL A 72 -10.82 0.02 1.11
C VAL A 72 -10.52 -1.06 0.11
N ILE A 73 -11.04 -2.25 0.40
CA ILE A 73 -11.05 -3.39 -0.50
C ILE A 73 -12.37 -3.35 -1.25
N ASP A 74 -12.29 -3.33 -2.57
CA ASP A 74 -13.47 -3.39 -3.42
C ASP A 74 -13.56 -4.74 -4.10
N GLN A 75 -14.67 -5.39 -3.80
CA GLN A 75 -15.10 -6.62 -4.43
C GLN A 75 -16.43 -6.36 -5.13
N THR A 76 -16.34 -5.77 -6.31
CA THR A 76 -17.50 -5.61 -7.20
C THR A 76 -17.52 -6.73 -8.24
N GLU A 77 -18.70 -7.06 -8.76
CA GLU A 77 -18.87 -8.07 -9.83
C GLU A 77 -18.03 -7.76 -11.10
N ARG A 78 -17.58 -6.51 -11.25
CA ARG A 78 -16.70 -6.06 -12.33
C ARG A 78 -15.25 -6.51 -12.17
N HIS A 79 -14.84 -6.93 -10.98
CA HIS A 79 -13.48 -7.38 -10.69
C HIS A 79 -13.48 -8.87 -10.39
N ARG A 80 -12.64 -9.63 -11.11
CA ARG A 80 -12.45 -11.06 -10.87
C ARG A 80 -11.83 -11.35 -9.49
N GLU A 81 -11.03 -10.41 -9.00
CA GLU A 81 -10.31 -10.49 -7.72
C GLU A 81 -10.52 -9.18 -6.95
N PRO A 82 -10.55 -9.21 -5.60
CA PRO A 82 -10.71 -8.00 -4.81
C PRO A 82 -9.54 -7.04 -5.03
N ILE A 83 -9.84 -5.76 -5.22
CA ILE A 83 -8.82 -4.73 -5.45
C ILE A 83 -8.70 -3.76 -4.29
N VAL A 84 -7.48 -3.30 -4.02
CA VAL A 84 -7.20 -2.31 -2.97
C VAL A 84 -7.19 -0.91 -3.60
N ARG A 85 -7.90 0.04 -2.98
CA ARG A 85 -8.00 1.42 -3.46
C ARG A 85 -8.13 2.41 -2.31
N PHE A 86 -7.87 3.68 -2.59
CA PHE A 86 -8.26 4.77 -1.68
C PHE A 86 -9.78 4.98 -1.69
N VAL A 87 -10.36 5.39 -0.56
CA VAL A 87 -11.81 5.66 -0.40
C VAL A 87 -12.32 6.73 -1.36
N HIS A 88 -11.56 7.79 -1.61
CA HIS A 88 -12.01 8.98 -2.34
C HIS A 88 -11.51 9.03 -3.80
N ARG A 89 -11.66 7.93 -4.53
CA ARG A 89 -11.10 7.79 -5.89
C ARG A 89 -11.71 8.72 -6.96
N TYR A 90 -12.90 9.31 -6.74
CA TYR A 90 -13.67 9.87 -7.86
C TYR A 90 -14.16 11.32 -7.78
N LEU A 91 -13.99 12.09 -6.70
CA LEU A 91 -14.46 13.50 -6.69
C LEU A 91 -13.54 14.41 -5.86
N ASN A 92 -12.95 15.40 -6.56
CA ASN A 92 -12.18 16.58 -6.12
C ASN A 92 -11.18 16.42 -4.96
N TYR A 93 -9.89 16.49 -5.31
CA TYR A 93 -8.71 16.29 -4.47
C TYR A 93 -8.62 14.87 -3.90
N THR A 94 -8.31 13.94 -4.81
CA THR A 94 -8.13 12.54 -4.52
C THR A 94 -6.98 12.36 -3.52
N THR A 95 -7.10 11.37 -2.64
CA THR A 95 -6.01 10.98 -1.71
C THR A 95 -4.69 10.74 -2.46
N GLN A 96 -4.78 10.29 -3.72
CA GLN A 96 -3.64 10.13 -4.62
C GLN A 96 -2.99 11.48 -5.00
N GLU A 97 -3.76 12.51 -5.36
CA GLU A 97 -3.24 13.85 -5.64
C GLU A 97 -2.56 14.49 -4.42
N TYR A 98 -3.15 14.32 -3.22
CA TYR A 98 -2.53 14.75 -1.96
C TYR A 98 -1.14 14.13 -1.78
N PHE A 99 -1.05 12.81 -1.92
CA PHE A 99 0.20 12.08 -1.77
C PHE A 99 1.21 12.38 -2.89
N MET A 100 0.76 12.58 -4.13
CA MET A 100 1.63 12.96 -5.25
C MET A 100 2.25 14.34 -5.04
N SER A 101 1.48 15.30 -4.51
CA SER A 101 1.98 16.66 -4.22
C SER A 101 3.07 16.68 -3.12
N GLN A 102 3.10 15.67 -2.25
CA GLN A 102 4.05 15.52 -1.15
C GLN A 102 4.90 14.26 -1.28
N LYS A 103 5.09 13.75 -2.50
CA LYS A 103 5.71 12.45 -2.74
C LYS A 103 7.11 12.32 -2.16
N ASP A 104 7.91 13.39 -2.22
CA ASP A 104 9.30 13.35 -1.75
C ASP A 104 9.40 13.39 -0.22
N LYS A 105 8.36 13.92 0.44
CA LYS A 105 8.22 13.94 1.90
C LYS A 105 7.78 12.58 2.45
N PHE A 106 6.77 11.96 1.83
CA PHE A 106 6.19 10.72 2.34
C PHE A 106 6.82 9.44 1.77
N PHE A 107 7.34 9.49 0.54
CA PHE A 107 7.79 8.32 -0.21
C PHE A 107 9.18 8.54 -0.86
N PRO A 108 10.21 8.90 -0.08
CA PRO A 108 11.55 9.09 -0.64
C PRO A 108 12.03 7.81 -1.32
N HIS A 109 12.42 7.90 -2.58
CA HIS A 109 12.92 6.79 -3.40
C HIS A 109 11.97 5.59 -3.57
N PHE A 110 10.66 5.76 -3.38
CA PHE A 110 9.73 4.62 -3.37
C PHE A 110 9.65 3.85 -4.70
N GLN A 111 9.89 4.51 -5.84
CA GLN A 111 10.02 3.80 -7.12
C GLN A 111 11.18 2.80 -7.14
N LYS A 112 12.29 3.10 -6.46
CA LYS A 112 13.40 2.14 -6.27
C LYS A 112 12.93 0.97 -5.39
N THR A 113 12.18 1.25 -4.34
CA THR A 113 11.58 0.20 -3.48
C THR A 113 10.70 -0.74 -4.30
N ILE A 114 9.79 -0.20 -5.12
CA ILE A 114 8.94 -1.01 -6.01
C ILE A 114 9.81 -1.87 -6.94
N MET A 115 10.77 -1.27 -7.63
CA MET A 115 11.65 -1.99 -8.56
C MET A 115 12.40 -3.14 -7.88
N CYS A 116 13.04 -2.89 -6.75
CA CYS A 116 13.78 -3.92 -6.01
C CYS A 116 12.85 -5.02 -5.51
N THR A 117 11.67 -4.66 -4.98
CA THR A 117 10.68 -5.63 -4.49
C THR A 117 10.20 -6.54 -5.61
N CYS A 118 9.81 -5.97 -6.76
CA CYS A 118 9.38 -6.75 -7.92
C CYS A 118 10.50 -7.65 -8.44
N LEU A 119 11.74 -7.14 -8.52
CA LEU A 119 12.89 -7.93 -8.95
C LEU A 119 13.15 -9.10 -8.01
N THR A 120 13.13 -8.88 -6.69
CA THR A 120 13.30 -9.93 -5.69
C THR A 120 12.18 -10.97 -5.79
N TYR A 121 10.93 -10.54 -5.91
CA TYR A 121 9.78 -11.43 -6.07
C TYR A 121 9.89 -12.32 -7.33
N LEU A 122 10.35 -11.75 -8.44
CA LEU A 122 10.57 -12.50 -9.69
C LEU A 122 11.73 -13.51 -9.61
N LEU A 123 12.63 -13.34 -8.64
CA LEU A 123 13.74 -14.26 -8.37
C LEU A 123 13.37 -15.35 -7.36
N PHE A 124 12.14 -15.35 -6.84
CA PHE A 124 11.68 -16.44 -5.98
C PHE A 124 11.48 -17.72 -6.80
N ASN A 125 11.89 -18.85 -6.22
CA ASN A 125 11.75 -20.19 -6.81
C ASN A 125 10.35 -20.75 -6.63
#